data_AF-A0A7C7RTN1-F1
#
_entry.id   AF-A0A7C7RTN1-F1
#
_cell.length_a   1.000
_cell.length_b   1.000
_cell.length_c   1.000
_cell.angle_alpha   90.00
_cell.angle_beta   90.00
_cell.angle_gamma   90.00
#
_symmetry.space_group_name_H-M   'P 1'
#
loop_
_entity.id
_entity.type
_entity.pdbx_description
1 polymer ?
#
loop_
_entity_poly.entity_id
_entity_poly.type
_entity_poly.pdbx_seq_one_letter_code
_entity_poly.pdbx_strand_id
1 'polypeptide(L)'
;WGWDPVEIAALLPWLTLTAYLHSVMIQEKRNIFKQWNVVLIILSFALVIFGTFLTRSGVLSSVHAFAESEIGPPFFFFIGIIFVFSFKLLTQRWESLKSDIEIKSMLSREALFLLNNLLFISVLVISFWGVIFPLLSELFTGSKVTVGPPFYERATGPIWGAMILLMGITPLSVWGRSTAKTIGRAIWKPALAALIFPIIALVSGITNWIALIGFSLIGLAITVTIREFWIGVNARSKNQRLNENFFTALMHLIKRNRRKYGGYIVHISMVLMGIGILGIELFQSDTQQHLALGEEINLAGYTLRYDRLDQFMHEDGRRITRGEMTLSKDGKFIEVLAPRFDLYPDGQPMTIPAVHSTLVDDVYVILVNWEGITRESTPFKVYHNPLVKWVWVGSYLFVIGILVTVWKDEEKTV
;
A
#
# COMPACT_ATOMS: atom_id res chain seq x y z
N TRP A 1 9.01 1.41 2.83
CA TRP A 1 8.50 2.75 2.48
C TRP A 1 9.13 3.71 3.47
N GLY A 2 9.86 4.70 3.00
CA GLY A 2 10.67 5.58 3.86
C GLY A 2 9.87 6.71 4.49
N TRP A 3 8.60 6.90 4.10
CA TRP A 3 7.80 8.06 4.50
C TRP A 3 8.51 9.39 4.21
N ASP A 4 9.31 9.42 3.13
CA ASP A 4 9.96 10.66 2.73
C ASP A 4 8.93 11.62 2.10
N PRO A 5 9.21 12.93 2.09
CA PRO A 5 8.24 13.91 1.60
C PRO A 5 7.73 13.67 0.17
N VAL A 6 8.57 13.14 -0.72
CA VAL A 6 8.22 12.89 -2.13
C VAL A 6 7.36 11.63 -2.26
N GLU A 7 7.72 10.56 -1.56
CA GLU A 7 6.87 9.37 -1.40
C GLU A 7 5.48 9.73 -0.89
N ILE A 8 5.40 10.53 0.18
CA ILE A 8 4.12 10.97 0.74
C ILE A 8 3.35 11.83 -0.26
N ALA A 9 4.02 12.79 -0.90
CA ALA A 9 3.39 13.65 -1.91
C ALA A 9 2.77 12.85 -3.06
N ALA A 10 3.42 11.74 -3.46
CA ALA A 10 2.86 10.82 -4.43
C ALA A 10 1.63 10.06 -3.91
N LEU A 11 1.56 9.74 -2.61
CA LEU A 11 0.43 9.04 -1.98
C LEU A 11 -0.83 9.92 -1.84
N LEU A 12 -0.70 11.22 -1.55
CA LEU A 12 -1.83 12.09 -1.21
C LEU A 12 -2.98 12.08 -2.24
N PRO A 13 -2.74 12.24 -3.57
CA PRO A 13 -3.81 12.20 -4.56
C PRO A 13 -4.53 10.85 -4.64
N TRP A 14 -3.82 9.75 -4.38
CA TRP A 14 -4.41 8.41 -4.39
C TRP A 14 -5.43 8.23 -3.26
N LEU A 15 -5.20 8.85 -2.09
CA LEU A 15 -6.14 8.77 -0.96
C LEU A 15 -7.47 9.44 -1.32
N THR A 16 -7.43 10.64 -1.88
CA THR A 16 -8.64 11.38 -2.28
C THR A 16 -9.32 10.79 -3.50
N LEU A 17 -8.53 10.27 -4.46
CA LEU A 17 -9.09 9.61 -5.64
C LEU A 17 -9.76 8.28 -5.27
N THR A 18 -9.18 7.51 -4.34
CA THR A 18 -9.79 6.26 -3.87
C THR A 18 -11.07 6.53 -3.10
N ALA A 19 -11.09 7.56 -2.25
CA ALA A 19 -12.34 8.04 -1.62
C ALA A 19 -13.38 8.44 -2.68
N TYR A 20 -12.96 9.12 -3.75
CA TYR A 20 -13.85 9.51 -4.84
C TYR A 20 -14.43 8.29 -5.57
N LEU A 21 -13.61 7.29 -5.90
CA LEU A 21 -14.06 6.06 -6.55
C LEU A 21 -15.13 5.32 -5.72
N HIS A 22 -15.01 5.35 -4.39
CA HIS A 22 -16.02 4.76 -3.50
C HIS A 22 -17.29 5.63 -3.45
N SER A 23 -17.14 6.94 -3.40
CA SER A 23 -18.24 7.87 -3.23
C SER A 23 -19.06 8.10 -4.53
N VAL A 24 -18.43 8.06 -5.70
CA VAL A 24 -19.13 8.15 -7.00
C VAL A 24 -20.05 6.95 -7.23
N MET A 25 -19.68 5.77 -6.74
CA MET A 25 -20.55 4.59 -6.76
C MET A 25 -21.82 4.76 -5.91
N ILE A 26 -21.75 5.55 -4.84
CA ILE A 26 -22.92 5.91 -4.04
C ILE A 26 -23.78 6.94 -4.77
N GLN A 27 -23.15 7.94 -5.39
CA GLN A 27 -23.85 8.92 -6.22
C GLN A 27 -24.64 8.25 -7.34
N GLU A 28 -24.05 7.32 -8.09
CA GLU A 28 -24.73 6.60 -9.18
C GLU A 28 -25.95 5.79 -8.68
N LYS A 29 -25.85 5.19 -7.49
CA LYS A 29 -26.89 4.27 -6.97
C LYS A 29 -27.97 4.96 -6.14
N ARG A 30 -27.63 6.06 -5.47
CA ARG A 30 -28.46 6.69 -4.44
C ARG A 30 -28.62 8.19 -4.63
N ASN A 31 -27.95 8.78 -5.62
CA ASN A 31 -28.04 10.20 -5.96
C ASN A 31 -27.66 11.15 -4.79
N ILE A 32 -26.78 10.70 -3.89
CA ILE A 32 -26.20 11.47 -2.78
C ILE A 32 -24.71 11.73 -2.99
N PHE A 33 -24.09 12.60 -2.18
CA PHE A 33 -22.65 12.92 -2.18
C PHE A 33 -22.11 13.67 -3.41
N LYS A 34 -22.96 14.31 -4.22
CA LYS A 34 -22.51 15.09 -5.39
C LYS A 34 -21.51 16.19 -5.00
N GLN A 35 -21.83 17.01 -3.98
CA GLN A 35 -20.94 18.04 -3.46
C GLN A 35 -19.58 17.46 -3.03
N TRP A 36 -19.62 16.37 -2.27
CA TRP A 36 -18.43 15.69 -1.77
C TRP A 36 -17.55 15.14 -2.90
N ASN A 37 -18.16 14.57 -3.93
CA ASN A 37 -17.44 14.03 -5.09
C ASN A 37 -16.69 15.12 -5.86
N VAL A 38 -17.30 16.30 -6.02
CA VAL A 38 -16.63 17.44 -6.65
C VAL A 38 -15.47 17.95 -5.78
N VAL A 39 -15.66 18.03 -4.45
CA VAL A 39 -14.58 18.37 -3.51
C VAL A 39 -13.40 17.41 -3.65
N LEU A 40 -13.65 16.10 -3.66
CA LEU A 40 -12.60 15.09 -3.76
C LEU A 40 -11.83 15.15 -5.07
N ILE A 41 -12.50 15.41 -6.20
CA ILE A 41 -11.82 15.58 -7.50
C ILE A 41 -10.95 16.84 -7.49
N ILE A 42 -11.48 17.97 -7.04
CA ILE A 42 -10.74 19.23 -6.96
C ILE A 42 -9.50 19.05 -6.07
N LEU A 43 -9.69 18.41 -4.91
CA LEU A 43 -8.60 18.14 -3.98
C LEU A 43 -7.56 17.20 -4.59
N SER A 44 -7.98 16.12 -5.25
CA SER A 44 -7.06 15.20 -5.95
C SER A 44 -6.23 15.93 -6.99
N PHE A 45 -6.86 16.78 -7.82
CA PHE A 45 -6.16 17.57 -8.82
C PHE A 45 -5.15 18.54 -8.18
N ALA A 46 -5.56 19.28 -7.13
CA ALA A 46 -4.69 20.19 -6.41
C ALA A 46 -3.49 19.46 -5.78
N LEU A 47 -3.71 18.27 -5.21
CA LEU A 47 -2.66 17.45 -4.60
C LEU A 47 -1.63 16.94 -5.63
N VAL A 48 -2.04 16.66 -6.88
CA VAL A 48 -1.09 16.30 -7.96
C VAL A 48 -0.17 17.47 -8.28
N ILE A 49 -0.72 18.68 -8.39
CA ILE A 49 0.10 19.87 -8.65
C ILE A 49 1.00 20.18 -7.44
N PHE A 50 0.47 20.04 -6.22
CA PHE A 50 1.23 20.18 -4.98
C PHE A 50 2.40 19.19 -4.90
N GLY A 51 2.18 17.91 -5.28
CA GLY A 51 3.25 16.93 -5.33
C GLY A 51 4.34 17.32 -6.33
N THR A 52 3.97 17.83 -7.50
CA THR A 52 4.93 18.36 -8.48
C THR A 52 5.74 19.54 -7.94
N PHE A 53 5.09 20.44 -7.20
CA PHE A 53 5.77 21.55 -6.52
C PHE A 53 6.80 21.03 -5.51
N LEU A 54 6.43 20.06 -4.66
CA LEU A 54 7.34 19.52 -3.64
C LEU A 54 8.57 18.84 -4.25
N THR A 55 8.41 18.07 -5.33
CA THR A 55 9.53 17.33 -5.94
C THR A 55 10.53 18.20 -6.70
N ARG A 56 10.19 19.47 -7.00
CA ARG A 56 10.97 20.34 -7.89
C ARG A 56 11.42 21.67 -7.27
N SER A 57 10.83 22.05 -6.15
CA SER A 57 11.08 23.35 -5.49
C SER A 57 12.28 23.38 -4.54
N GLY A 58 12.84 22.22 -4.17
CA GLY A 58 13.94 22.15 -3.18
C GLY A 58 13.53 22.49 -1.75
N VAL A 59 12.24 22.77 -1.50
CA VAL A 59 11.72 23.24 -0.21
C VAL A 59 11.89 22.20 0.91
N LEU A 60 11.83 20.91 0.56
CA LEU A 60 12.11 19.78 1.45
C LEU A 60 13.22 18.90 0.86
N SER A 61 14.13 18.45 1.71
CA SER A 61 15.16 17.48 1.32
C SER A 61 14.54 16.10 1.18
N SER A 62 14.77 15.44 0.05
CA SER A 62 14.38 14.05 -0.19
C SER A 62 15.38 13.39 -1.13
N VAL A 63 15.63 12.10 -0.90
CA VAL A 63 16.43 11.23 -1.79
C VAL A 63 15.75 10.97 -3.13
N HIS A 64 14.44 11.20 -3.21
CA HIS A 64 13.63 11.05 -4.42
C HIS A 64 13.33 12.39 -5.10
N ALA A 65 13.84 13.51 -4.57
CA ALA A 65 13.67 14.82 -5.21
C ALA A 65 14.53 14.90 -6.48
N PHE A 66 13.98 15.57 -7.50
CA PHE A 66 14.77 15.91 -8.70
C PHE A 66 15.64 17.14 -8.42
N ALA A 67 16.59 17.40 -9.33
CA ALA A 67 17.37 18.64 -9.29
C ALA A 67 16.46 19.87 -9.13
N GLU A 68 16.83 20.73 -8.18
CA GLU A 68 16.14 21.99 -7.89
C GLU A 68 16.04 22.81 -9.17
N SER A 69 14.86 23.40 -9.39
CA SER A 69 14.59 24.18 -10.60
C SER A 69 13.80 25.43 -10.27
N GLU A 70 13.95 26.46 -11.10
CA GLU A 70 13.27 27.77 -10.93
C GLU A 70 11.75 27.70 -11.07
N ILE A 71 11.17 26.51 -11.30
CA ILE A 71 9.73 26.33 -11.50
C ILE A 71 8.93 26.34 -10.18
N GLY A 72 9.59 26.27 -9.01
CA GLY A 72 8.93 26.27 -7.71
C GLY A 72 7.94 27.43 -7.54
N PRO A 73 8.38 28.71 -7.64
CA PRO A 73 7.47 29.85 -7.49
C PRO A 73 6.33 29.91 -8.53
N PRO A 74 6.56 29.65 -9.84
CA PRO A 74 5.47 29.52 -10.82
C PRO A 74 4.43 28.45 -10.43
N PHE A 75 4.86 27.26 -9.98
CA PHE A 75 3.93 26.21 -9.55
C PHE A 75 3.15 26.61 -8.30
N PHE A 76 3.79 27.27 -7.33
CA PHE A 76 3.12 27.76 -6.14
C PHE A 76 1.99 28.75 -6.49
N PHE A 77 2.27 29.71 -7.37
CA PHE A 77 1.26 30.65 -7.84
C PHE A 77 0.13 29.96 -8.63
N PHE A 78 0.48 28.99 -9.47
CA PHE A 78 -0.48 28.19 -10.24
C PHE A 78 -1.42 27.38 -9.33
N ILE A 79 -0.90 26.76 -8.27
CA ILE A 79 -1.70 26.07 -7.24
C ILE A 79 -2.68 27.06 -6.60
N GLY A 80 -2.21 28.25 -6.22
CA GLY A 80 -3.05 29.30 -5.65
C GLY A 80 -4.21 29.70 -6.57
N ILE A 81 -3.94 29.94 -7.86
CA ILE A 81 -4.97 30.25 -8.85
C ILE A 81 -5.98 29.11 -9.00
N ILE A 82 -5.50 27.87 -9.20
CA ILE A 82 -6.36 26.70 -9.34
C ILE A 82 -7.26 26.55 -8.14
N PHE A 83 -6.70 26.69 -6.94
CA PHE A 83 -7.44 26.54 -5.70
C PHE A 83 -8.55 27.60 -5.58
N VAL A 84 -8.21 28.87 -5.75
CA VAL A 84 -9.18 29.99 -5.68
C VAL A 84 -10.28 29.83 -6.74
N PHE A 85 -9.92 29.51 -7.98
CA PHE A 85 -10.87 29.35 -9.07
C PHE A 85 -11.80 28.14 -8.85
N SER A 86 -11.23 26.99 -8.47
CA SER A 86 -12.00 25.77 -8.19
C SER A 86 -12.93 25.95 -7.00
N PHE A 87 -12.46 26.62 -5.95
CA PHE A 87 -13.27 26.95 -4.78
C PHE A 87 -14.44 27.86 -5.18
N LYS A 88 -14.18 28.94 -5.94
CA LYS A 88 -15.22 29.84 -6.44
C LYS A 88 -16.29 29.12 -7.27
N LEU A 89 -15.88 28.25 -8.19
CA LEU A 89 -16.82 27.46 -9.00
C LEU A 89 -17.66 26.53 -8.14
N LEU A 90 -17.03 25.85 -7.18
CA LEU A 90 -17.71 24.95 -6.25
C LEU A 90 -18.74 25.70 -5.40
N THR A 91 -18.39 26.85 -4.82
CA THR A 91 -19.33 27.64 -4.01
C THR A 91 -20.49 28.16 -4.85
N GLN A 92 -20.25 28.56 -6.11
CA GLN A 92 -21.31 29.01 -7.02
C GLN A 92 -22.27 27.88 -7.41
N ARG A 93 -21.79 26.63 -7.49
CA ARG A 93 -22.61 25.46 -7.84
C ARG A 93 -23.10 24.68 -6.63
N TRP A 94 -22.78 25.11 -5.41
CA TRP A 94 -22.99 24.34 -4.19
C TRP A 94 -24.45 23.89 -4.03
N GLU A 95 -25.40 24.82 -4.12
CA GLU A 95 -26.83 24.51 -3.98
C GLU A 95 -27.34 23.60 -5.10
N SER A 96 -26.86 23.78 -6.34
CA SER A 96 -27.25 22.92 -7.48
C SER A 96 -26.75 21.47 -7.34
N LEU A 97 -25.75 21.24 -6.49
CA LEU A 97 -25.19 19.92 -6.22
C LEU A 97 -25.78 19.28 -4.95
N LYS A 98 -26.69 19.95 -4.24
CA LYS A 98 -27.29 19.42 -3.02
C LYS A 98 -28.13 18.17 -3.34
N SER A 99 -28.12 17.20 -2.43
CA SER A 99 -28.97 16.02 -2.50
C SER A 99 -30.00 16.04 -1.39
N ASP A 100 -31.27 15.76 -1.72
CA ASP A 100 -32.38 15.78 -0.76
C ASP A 100 -32.53 14.48 0.04
N ILE A 101 -31.67 13.49 -0.21
CA ILE A 101 -31.76 12.16 0.41
C ILE A 101 -30.84 12.11 1.63
N GLU A 102 -31.43 11.88 2.80
CA GLU A 102 -30.72 11.73 4.06
C GLU A 102 -30.36 10.27 4.37
N ILE A 103 -29.24 10.10 5.09
CA ILE A 103 -28.78 8.80 5.58
C ILE A 103 -29.57 8.44 6.84
N LYS A 104 -30.38 7.38 6.75
CA LYS A 104 -31.30 6.99 7.84
C LYS A 104 -30.70 6.05 8.89
N SER A 105 -29.54 5.45 8.64
CA SER A 105 -28.90 4.50 9.56
C SER A 105 -27.38 4.56 9.45
N MET A 106 -26.69 4.64 10.59
CA MET A 106 -25.22 4.66 10.67
C MET A 106 -24.56 3.34 10.25
N LEU A 107 -25.31 2.23 10.25
CA LEU A 107 -24.82 0.93 9.78
C LEU A 107 -25.26 0.62 8.34
N SER A 108 -25.99 1.54 7.70
CA SER A 108 -26.33 1.42 6.28
C SER A 108 -25.07 1.42 5.43
N ARG A 109 -25.18 0.85 4.23
CA ARG A 109 -24.06 0.85 3.28
C ARG A 109 -23.62 2.28 2.95
N GLU A 110 -24.55 3.22 2.82
CA GLU A 110 -24.25 4.64 2.59
C GLU A 110 -23.37 5.24 3.69
N ALA A 111 -23.70 4.98 4.96
CA ALA A 111 -22.94 5.47 6.10
C ALA A 111 -21.55 4.86 6.21
N LEU A 112 -21.41 3.55 5.94
CA LEU A 112 -20.11 2.87 5.98
C LEU A 112 -19.18 3.36 4.86
N PHE A 113 -19.72 3.68 3.68
CA PHE A 113 -18.95 4.31 2.61
C PHE A 113 -18.52 5.74 2.98
N LEU A 114 -19.38 6.51 3.64
CA LEU A 114 -19.01 7.83 4.17
C LEU A 114 -17.88 7.71 5.20
N LEU A 115 -17.99 6.78 6.15
CA LEU A 115 -16.95 6.52 7.14
C LEU A 115 -15.64 6.14 6.47
N ASN A 116 -15.66 5.26 5.47
CA ASN A 116 -14.48 4.91 4.68
C ASN A 116 -13.83 6.14 4.03
N ASN A 117 -14.61 7.04 3.44
CA ASN A 117 -14.09 8.30 2.88
C ASN A 117 -13.45 9.18 3.95
N LEU A 118 -14.07 9.28 5.13
CA LEU A 118 -13.49 10.03 6.25
C LEU A 118 -12.16 9.43 6.71
N LEU A 119 -12.03 8.10 6.77
CA LEU A 119 -10.76 7.43 7.10
C LEU A 119 -9.67 7.74 6.07
N PHE A 120 -9.98 7.70 4.76
CA PHE A 120 -9.04 8.13 3.71
C PHE A 120 -8.59 9.58 3.89
N ILE A 121 -9.54 10.49 4.19
CA ILE A 121 -9.22 11.91 4.45
C ILE A 121 -8.42 12.08 5.74
N SER A 122 -8.64 11.25 6.76
CA SER A 122 -7.82 11.29 7.98
C SER A 122 -6.36 10.90 7.68
N VAL A 123 -6.12 9.84 6.90
CA VAL A 123 -4.75 9.50 6.45
C VAL A 123 -4.16 10.63 5.64
N LEU A 124 -4.93 11.25 4.75
CA LEU A 124 -4.50 12.41 3.97
C LEU A 124 -4.05 13.55 4.89
N VAL A 125 -4.88 13.94 5.86
CA VAL A 125 -4.59 15.06 6.77
C VAL A 125 -3.36 14.79 7.60
N ILE A 126 -3.21 13.58 8.16
CA ILE A 126 -2.03 13.18 8.93
C ILE A 126 -0.77 13.26 8.05
N SER A 127 -0.85 12.71 6.85
CA SER A 127 0.29 12.63 5.92
C SER A 127 0.69 14.03 5.43
N PHE A 128 -0.30 14.84 5.03
CA PHE A 128 -0.10 16.23 4.61
C PHE A 128 0.47 17.08 5.74
N TRP A 129 -0.04 16.90 6.96
CA TRP A 129 0.48 17.58 8.14
C TRP A 129 1.96 17.26 8.37
N GLY A 130 2.34 15.99 8.33
CA GLY A 130 3.75 15.58 8.51
C GLY A 130 4.69 16.19 7.47
N VAL A 131 4.23 16.39 6.24
CA VAL A 131 5.00 17.02 5.16
C VAL A 131 5.11 18.54 5.32
N ILE A 132 4.04 19.21 5.73
CA ILE A 132 4.00 20.67 5.89
C ILE A 132 4.62 21.14 7.21
N PHE A 133 4.62 20.30 8.25
CA PHE A 133 5.08 20.66 9.58
C PHE A 133 6.53 21.17 9.64
N PRO A 134 7.52 20.55 8.95
CA PRO A 134 8.88 21.10 8.89
C PRO A 134 8.92 22.56 8.39
N LEU A 135 8.11 22.90 7.40
CA LEU A 135 8.03 24.27 6.83
C LEU A 135 7.41 25.26 7.80
N LEU A 136 6.36 24.84 8.51
CA LEU A 136 5.75 25.67 9.55
C LEU A 136 6.70 25.88 10.73
N SER A 137 7.40 24.82 11.17
CA SER A 137 8.37 24.91 12.26
C SER A 137 9.51 25.88 11.92
N GLU A 138 10.06 25.82 10.71
CA GLU A 138 11.07 26.76 10.25
C GLU A 138 10.55 28.20 10.26
N LEU A 139 9.32 28.42 9.76
CA LEU A 139 8.72 29.75 9.69
C LEU A 139 8.52 30.39 11.08
N PHE A 140 8.11 29.61 12.08
CA PHE A 140 7.77 30.12 13.41
C PHE A 140 8.90 30.02 14.44
N THR A 141 9.78 29.03 14.33
CA THR A 141 10.86 28.78 15.31
C THR A 141 12.26 28.95 14.73
N GLY A 142 12.40 29.12 13.41
CA GLY A 142 13.70 29.19 12.73
C GLY A 142 14.42 27.85 12.60
N SER A 143 13.79 26.74 12.99
CA SER A 143 14.40 25.40 12.97
C SER A 143 13.47 24.38 12.30
N LYS A 144 13.98 23.61 11.34
CA LYS A 144 13.23 22.52 10.70
C LYS A 144 13.11 21.32 11.62
N VAL A 145 11.89 20.98 12.03
CA VAL A 145 11.58 19.71 12.71
C VAL A 145 11.25 18.65 11.66
N THR A 146 12.08 17.60 11.57
CA THR A 146 11.85 16.48 10.65
C THR A 146 10.81 15.51 11.22
N VAL A 147 9.82 15.14 10.40
CA VAL A 147 8.81 14.14 10.73
C VAL A 147 9.17 12.82 10.03
N GLY A 148 9.60 11.83 10.81
CA GLY A 148 10.02 10.53 10.29
C GLY A 148 8.93 9.44 10.34
N PRO A 149 9.24 8.22 9.84
CA PRO A 149 8.33 7.08 9.79
C PRO A 149 7.53 6.80 11.08
N PRO A 150 8.12 6.87 12.30
CA PRO A 150 7.39 6.53 13.52
C PRO A 150 6.15 7.39 13.79
N PHE A 151 6.13 8.64 13.32
CA PHE A 151 4.94 9.50 13.42
C PHE A 151 3.81 8.96 12.53
N TYR A 152 4.11 8.70 11.26
CA TYR A 152 3.12 8.27 10.29
C TYR A 152 2.59 6.87 10.59
N GLU A 153 3.47 5.92 10.92
CA GLU A 153 3.10 4.54 11.24
C GLU A 153 2.16 4.50 12.45
N ARG A 154 2.52 5.21 13.54
CA ARG A 154 1.70 5.27 14.75
C ARG A 154 0.35 5.94 14.51
N ALA A 155 0.33 7.02 13.74
CA ALA A 155 -0.90 7.79 13.49
C ALA A 155 -1.83 7.12 12.48
N THR A 156 -1.29 6.52 11.41
CA THR A 156 -2.08 5.94 10.32
C THR A 156 -2.38 4.46 10.51
N GLY A 157 -1.56 3.71 11.25
CA GLY A 157 -1.73 2.26 11.48
C GLY A 157 -3.14 1.87 11.98
N PRO A 158 -3.69 2.50 13.03
CA PRO A 158 -5.06 2.23 13.49
C PRO A 158 -6.12 2.54 12.44
N ILE A 159 -5.90 3.56 11.61
CA ILE A 159 -6.82 3.97 10.55
C ILE A 159 -6.82 2.94 9.42
N TRP A 160 -5.64 2.44 9.01
CA TRP A 160 -5.53 1.34 8.06
C TRP A 160 -6.22 0.07 8.56
N GLY A 161 -6.05 -0.27 9.84
CA GLY A 161 -6.77 -1.37 10.48
C GLY A 161 -8.30 -1.17 10.41
N ALA A 162 -8.79 0.03 10.72
CA ALA A 162 -10.21 0.35 10.61
C ALA A 162 -10.73 0.23 9.16
N MET A 163 -9.94 0.60 8.16
CA MET A 163 -10.31 0.46 6.74
C MET A 163 -10.40 -1.01 6.33
N ILE A 164 -9.44 -1.86 6.74
CA ILE A 164 -9.51 -3.32 6.50
C ILE A 164 -10.75 -3.91 7.19
N LEU A 165 -11.07 -3.47 8.41
CA LEU A 165 -12.30 -3.87 9.09
C LEU A 165 -13.55 -3.49 8.27
N LEU A 166 -13.59 -2.28 7.71
CA LEU A 166 -14.68 -1.87 6.82
C LEU A 166 -14.77 -2.71 5.55
N MET A 167 -13.65 -3.20 5.01
CA MET A 167 -13.68 -4.17 3.89
C MET A 167 -14.39 -5.48 4.29
N GLY A 168 -14.25 -5.92 5.55
CA GLY A 168 -14.96 -7.09 6.09
C GLY A 168 -16.42 -6.84 6.50
N ILE A 169 -16.81 -5.59 6.82
CA ILE A 169 -18.17 -5.28 7.30
C ILE A 169 -19.07 -4.76 6.17
N THR A 170 -18.56 -3.86 5.34
CA THR A 170 -19.36 -3.11 4.36
C THR A 170 -20.09 -4.00 3.35
N PRO A 171 -19.50 -5.09 2.81
CA PRO A 171 -20.21 -6.00 1.89
C PRO A 171 -21.45 -6.65 2.52
N LEU A 172 -21.46 -6.83 3.84
CA LEU A 172 -22.55 -7.43 4.60
C LEU A 172 -23.70 -6.45 4.93
N SER A 173 -23.44 -5.15 4.81
CA SER A 173 -24.44 -4.10 5.03
C SER A 173 -25.41 -3.96 3.84
N VAL A 174 -26.63 -3.49 4.07
CA VAL A 174 -27.65 -3.26 3.02
C VAL A 174 -27.91 -1.76 2.87
N TRP A 175 -28.33 -1.34 1.67
CA TRP A 175 -28.75 0.04 1.38
C TRP A 175 -29.92 0.48 2.27
N GLY A 176 -29.90 1.74 2.70
CA GLY A 176 -30.96 2.38 3.47
C GLY A 176 -30.96 2.03 4.96
N ARG A 177 -31.18 0.75 5.33
CA ARG A 177 -31.22 0.35 6.74
C ARG A 177 -30.59 -1.01 6.98
N SER A 178 -29.43 -1.00 7.65
CA SER A 178 -28.86 -2.17 8.29
C SER A 178 -28.98 -2.05 9.81
N THR A 179 -29.00 -3.20 10.50
CA THR A 179 -28.97 -3.29 11.96
C THR A 179 -27.81 -4.17 12.40
N ALA A 180 -27.34 -4.00 13.65
CA ALA A 180 -26.32 -4.86 14.23
C ALA A 180 -26.71 -6.34 14.18
N LYS A 181 -28.01 -6.66 14.35
CA LYS A 181 -28.55 -8.02 14.23
C LYS A 181 -28.39 -8.60 12.82
N THR A 182 -28.64 -7.79 11.79
CA THR A 182 -28.49 -8.21 10.38
C THR A 182 -27.03 -8.51 10.05
N ILE A 183 -26.13 -7.60 10.42
CA ILE A 183 -24.68 -7.77 10.20
C ILE A 183 -24.15 -8.94 11.00
N GLY A 184 -24.52 -9.06 12.28
CA GLY A 184 -24.13 -10.16 13.17
C GLY A 184 -24.50 -11.54 12.63
N ARG A 185 -25.72 -11.70 12.09
CA ARG A 185 -26.14 -12.95 11.43
C ARG A 185 -25.35 -13.27 10.16
N ALA A 186 -24.87 -12.25 9.45
CA ALA A 186 -24.12 -12.44 8.21
C ALA A 186 -22.63 -12.71 8.47
N ILE A 187 -22.06 -12.11 9.53
CA ILE A 187 -20.62 -12.10 9.79
C ILE A 187 -20.12 -13.31 10.59
N TRP A 188 -20.95 -13.97 11.40
CA TRP A 188 -20.45 -14.99 12.35
C TRP A 188 -19.75 -16.18 11.68
N LYS A 189 -20.25 -16.68 10.53
CA LYS A 189 -19.59 -17.78 9.80
C LYS A 189 -18.25 -17.32 9.20
N PRO A 190 -18.17 -16.20 8.44
CA PRO A 190 -16.89 -15.64 8.03
C PRO A 190 -15.92 -15.36 9.19
N ALA A 191 -16.41 -14.83 10.31
CA ALA A 191 -15.59 -14.51 11.47
C ALA A 191 -15.00 -15.77 12.11
N LEU A 192 -15.78 -16.85 12.24
CA LEU A 192 -15.28 -18.13 12.73
C LEU A 192 -14.21 -18.72 11.78
N ALA A 193 -14.45 -18.65 10.46
CA ALA A 193 -13.46 -19.08 9.48
C ALA A 193 -12.19 -18.18 9.49
N ALA A 194 -12.34 -16.90 9.79
CA ALA A 194 -11.24 -15.94 9.85
C ALA A 194 -10.26 -16.22 11.00
N LEU A 195 -10.69 -16.95 12.06
CA LEU A 195 -9.79 -17.33 13.16
C LEU A 195 -8.63 -18.22 12.71
N ILE A 196 -8.72 -18.88 11.56
CA ILE A 196 -7.62 -19.68 11.01
C ILE A 196 -6.36 -18.81 10.83
N PHE A 197 -6.50 -17.54 10.45
CA PHE A 197 -5.37 -16.64 10.18
C PHE A 197 -4.53 -16.32 11.43
N PRO A 198 -5.11 -15.80 12.54
CA PRO A 198 -4.35 -15.59 13.77
C PRO A 198 -3.90 -16.92 14.41
N ILE A 199 -4.62 -18.04 14.23
CA ILE A 199 -4.18 -19.36 14.70
C ILE A 199 -2.91 -19.82 13.96
N ILE A 200 -2.86 -19.68 12.63
CA ILE A 200 -1.67 -19.99 11.84
C ILE A 200 -0.49 -19.12 12.30
N ALA A 201 -0.72 -17.82 12.54
CA ALA A 201 0.30 -16.91 13.06
C ALA A 201 0.84 -17.40 14.42
N LEU A 202 -0.04 -17.72 15.37
CA LEU A 202 0.33 -18.24 16.69
C LEU A 202 1.15 -19.53 16.60
N VAL A 203 0.71 -20.49 15.79
CA VAL A 203 1.41 -21.78 15.59
C VAL A 203 2.78 -21.56 14.92
N SER A 204 2.92 -20.52 14.12
CA SER A 204 4.19 -20.13 13.49
C SER A 204 5.12 -19.36 14.44
N GLY A 205 4.76 -19.20 15.71
CA GLY A 205 5.56 -18.50 16.72
C GLY A 205 5.29 -17.00 16.85
N ILE A 206 4.33 -16.45 16.09
CA ILE A 206 3.98 -15.03 16.17
C ILE A 206 3.04 -14.79 17.36
N THR A 207 3.55 -14.16 18.41
CA THR A 207 2.81 -13.85 19.64
C THR A 207 2.45 -12.38 19.80
N ASN A 208 2.92 -11.51 18.90
CA ASN A 208 2.64 -10.07 18.93
C ASN A 208 1.13 -9.80 18.75
N TRP A 209 0.50 -9.18 19.75
CA TRP A 209 -0.95 -8.96 19.75
C TRP A 209 -1.45 -8.04 18.63
N ILE A 210 -0.65 -7.05 18.20
CA ILE A 210 -0.99 -6.15 17.08
C ILE A 210 -1.02 -6.95 15.78
N ALA A 211 -0.04 -7.82 15.57
CA ALA A 211 -0.01 -8.72 14.42
C ALA A 211 -1.22 -9.66 14.40
N LEU A 212 -1.60 -10.24 15.54
CA LEU A 212 -2.76 -11.12 15.65
C LEU A 212 -4.07 -10.39 15.32
N ILE A 213 -4.23 -9.14 15.77
CA ILE A 213 -5.36 -8.30 15.36
C ILE A 213 -5.31 -8.05 13.85
N GLY A 214 -4.16 -7.67 13.31
CA GLY A 214 -3.97 -7.44 11.88
C GLY A 214 -4.35 -8.65 11.02
N PHE A 215 -3.83 -9.84 11.36
CA PHE A 215 -4.17 -11.10 10.69
C PHE A 215 -5.65 -11.48 10.86
N SER A 216 -6.27 -11.16 12.00
CA SER A 216 -7.72 -11.37 12.20
C SER A 216 -8.56 -10.48 11.27
N LEU A 217 -8.18 -9.20 11.12
CA LEU A 217 -8.86 -8.26 10.23
C LEU A 217 -8.69 -8.66 8.76
N ILE A 218 -7.47 -9.04 8.36
CA ILE A 218 -7.16 -9.59 7.04
C ILE A 218 -8.00 -10.84 6.77
N GLY A 219 -7.98 -11.80 7.69
CA GLY A 219 -8.74 -13.03 7.58
C GLY A 219 -10.24 -12.77 7.41
N LEU A 220 -10.80 -11.83 8.18
CA LEU A 220 -12.20 -11.44 8.09
C LEU A 220 -12.54 -10.85 6.72
N ALA A 221 -11.71 -9.93 6.21
CA ALA A 221 -11.92 -9.33 4.89
C ALA A 221 -11.86 -10.38 3.76
N ILE A 222 -10.90 -11.32 3.83
CA ILE A 222 -10.79 -12.43 2.89
C ILE A 222 -12.02 -13.34 2.95
N THR A 223 -12.40 -13.83 4.13
CA THR A 223 -13.49 -14.81 4.26
C THR A 223 -14.85 -14.20 3.89
N VAL A 224 -15.08 -12.93 4.19
CA VAL A 224 -16.29 -12.20 3.75
C VAL A 224 -16.30 -12.06 2.23
N THR A 225 -15.18 -11.69 1.62
CA THR A 225 -15.11 -11.55 0.16
C THR A 225 -15.32 -12.89 -0.55
N ILE A 226 -14.68 -13.96 -0.07
CA ILE A 226 -14.88 -15.32 -0.58
C ILE A 226 -16.35 -15.75 -0.44
N ARG A 227 -16.99 -15.45 0.70
CA ARG A 227 -18.42 -15.72 0.90
C ARG A 227 -19.29 -15.02 -0.13
N GLU A 228 -18.98 -13.78 -0.49
CA GLU A 228 -19.73 -13.02 -1.49
C GLU A 228 -19.59 -13.61 -2.91
N PHE A 229 -18.41 -14.13 -3.27
CA PHE A 229 -18.24 -14.94 -4.47
C PHE A 229 -19.05 -16.23 -4.39
N TRP A 230 -18.91 -16.98 -3.29
CA TRP A 230 -19.59 -18.27 -3.10
C TRP A 230 -21.11 -18.17 -3.23
N ILE A 231 -21.74 -17.17 -2.60
CA ILE A 231 -23.19 -16.96 -2.69
C ILE A 231 -23.60 -16.71 -4.14
N GLY A 232 -22.85 -15.87 -4.86
CA GLY A 232 -23.13 -15.57 -6.27
C GLY A 232 -23.00 -16.80 -7.18
N VAL A 233 -21.93 -17.57 -7.01
CA VAL A 233 -21.68 -18.78 -7.82
C VAL A 233 -22.69 -19.86 -7.51
N ASN A 234 -22.93 -20.14 -6.23
CA ASN A 234 -23.87 -21.18 -5.80
C ASN A 234 -25.32 -20.87 -6.22
N ALA A 235 -25.73 -19.59 -6.21
CA ALA A 235 -27.04 -19.19 -6.71
C ALA A 235 -27.20 -19.45 -8.22
N ARG A 236 -26.13 -19.31 -9.01
CA ARG A 236 -26.14 -19.60 -10.45
C ARG A 236 -26.09 -21.09 -10.74
N SER A 237 -25.17 -21.82 -10.10
CA SER A 237 -24.97 -23.24 -10.35
C SER A 237 -26.18 -24.08 -9.95
N LYS A 238 -26.90 -23.69 -8.89
CA LYS A 238 -28.15 -24.35 -8.48
C LYS A 238 -29.39 -23.94 -9.29
N ASN A 239 -29.26 -22.97 -10.20
CA ASN A 239 -30.35 -22.62 -11.08
C ASN A 239 -30.48 -23.70 -12.17
N GLN A 240 -31.49 -24.56 -12.02
CA GLN A 240 -31.75 -25.68 -12.92
C GLN A 240 -31.92 -25.26 -14.39
N ARG A 241 -32.27 -24.00 -14.66
CA ARG A 241 -32.37 -23.47 -16.04
C ARG A 241 -31.02 -23.19 -16.69
N LEU A 242 -29.96 -22.95 -15.91
CA LEU A 242 -28.63 -22.63 -16.41
C LEU A 242 -27.73 -23.87 -16.53
N ASN A 243 -27.90 -24.84 -15.63
CA ASN A 243 -27.11 -26.08 -15.56
C ASN A 243 -25.59 -25.86 -15.69
N GLU A 244 -25.08 -24.81 -15.03
CA GLU A 244 -23.67 -24.41 -15.09
C GLU A 244 -22.86 -25.17 -14.02
N ASN A 245 -21.69 -25.70 -14.42
CA ASN A 245 -20.68 -26.14 -13.45
C ASN A 245 -20.11 -24.94 -12.67
N PHE A 246 -19.40 -25.21 -11.57
CA PHE A 246 -18.90 -24.15 -10.67
C PHE A 246 -18.01 -23.12 -11.39
N PHE A 247 -17.07 -23.57 -12.23
CA PHE A 247 -16.11 -22.70 -12.91
C PHE A 247 -16.77 -21.82 -13.98
N THR A 248 -17.69 -22.39 -14.77
CA THR A 248 -18.49 -21.64 -15.75
C THR A 248 -19.38 -20.63 -15.05
N ALA A 249 -20.03 -21.02 -13.94
CA ALA A 249 -20.84 -20.11 -13.14
C ALA A 249 -20.01 -18.94 -12.57
N LEU A 250 -18.79 -19.19 -12.10
CA LEU A 250 -17.86 -18.15 -11.63
C LEU A 250 -17.45 -17.20 -12.76
N MET A 251 -17.05 -17.73 -13.92
CA MET A 251 -16.65 -16.91 -15.06
C MET A 251 -17.81 -16.04 -15.56
N HIS A 252 -19.00 -16.59 -15.69
CA HIS A 252 -20.19 -15.84 -16.09
C HIS A 252 -20.63 -14.82 -15.04
N LEU A 253 -20.44 -15.11 -13.75
CA LEU A 253 -20.71 -14.18 -12.67
C LEU A 253 -19.80 -12.94 -12.76
N ILE A 254 -18.50 -13.16 -12.98
CA ILE A 254 -17.51 -12.10 -13.17
C ILE A 254 -17.83 -11.29 -14.43
N LYS A 255 -18.03 -11.95 -15.58
CA LYS A 255 -18.35 -11.30 -16.85
C LYS A 255 -19.63 -10.46 -16.80
N ARG A 256 -20.66 -10.90 -16.07
CA ARG A 256 -21.94 -10.18 -15.98
C ARG A 256 -21.88 -8.97 -15.04
N ASN A 257 -21.03 -8.99 -14.02
CA ASN A 257 -20.98 -7.91 -13.02
C ASN A 257 -19.53 -7.52 -12.70
N ARG A 258 -18.82 -7.15 -13.76
CA ARG A 258 -17.38 -6.86 -13.79
C ARG A 258 -16.97 -5.82 -12.78
N ARG A 259 -17.68 -4.70 -12.69
CA ARG A 259 -17.41 -3.64 -11.71
C ARG A 259 -17.47 -4.14 -10.27
N LYS A 260 -18.46 -5.00 -9.94
CA LYS A 260 -18.59 -5.55 -8.59
C LYS A 260 -17.48 -6.55 -8.27
N TYR A 261 -17.30 -7.57 -9.13
CA TYR A 261 -16.37 -8.66 -8.84
C TYR A 261 -14.90 -8.28 -9.09
N GLY A 262 -14.63 -7.40 -10.07
CA GLY A 262 -13.32 -6.75 -10.23
C GLY A 262 -12.96 -5.90 -9.01
N GLY A 263 -13.93 -5.14 -8.47
CA GLY A 263 -13.77 -4.46 -7.19
C GLY A 263 -13.43 -5.40 -6.04
N TYR A 264 -14.09 -6.56 -5.93
CA TYR A 264 -13.74 -7.55 -4.90
C TYR A 264 -12.35 -8.16 -5.08
N ILE A 265 -11.89 -8.37 -6.32
CA ILE A 265 -10.51 -8.82 -6.60
C ILE A 265 -9.51 -7.77 -6.11
N VAL A 266 -9.76 -6.48 -6.37
CA VAL A 266 -8.96 -5.37 -5.85
C VAL A 266 -8.95 -5.35 -4.31
N HIS A 267 -10.08 -5.63 -3.64
CA HIS A 267 -10.08 -5.66 -2.18
C HIS A 267 -9.27 -6.84 -1.62
N ILE A 268 -9.35 -8.03 -2.22
CA ILE A 268 -8.49 -9.16 -1.85
C ILE A 268 -7.02 -8.78 -2.04
N SER A 269 -6.69 -8.10 -3.15
CA SER A 269 -5.32 -7.70 -3.43
C SER A 269 -4.76 -6.73 -2.38
N MET A 270 -5.53 -5.75 -1.93
CA MET A 270 -5.15 -4.83 -0.85
C MET A 270 -4.89 -5.58 0.46
N VAL A 271 -5.72 -6.58 0.76
CA VAL A 271 -5.58 -7.39 1.98
C VAL A 271 -4.35 -8.31 1.91
N LEU A 272 -3.99 -8.83 0.73
CA LEU A 272 -2.72 -9.55 0.52
C LEU A 272 -1.50 -8.64 0.70
N MET A 273 -1.55 -7.40 0.19
CA MET A 273 -0.50 -6.42 0.49
C MET A 273 -0.39 -6.15 1.99
N GLY A 274 -1.53 -6.09 2.69
CA GLY A 274 -1.59 -5.96 4.15
C GLY A 274 -0.82 -7.06 4.91
N ILE A 275 -0.78 -8.29 4.39
CA ILE A 275 0.04 -9.38 4.96
C ILE A 275 1.52 -9.02 4.91
N GLY A 276 1.99 -8.56 3.75
CA GLY A 276 3.39 -8.16 3.58
C GLY A 276 3.77 -6.90 4.36
N ILE A 277 2.85 -5.92 4.44
CA ILE A 277 3.04 -4.71 5.27
C ILE A 277 3.14 -5.08 6.75
N LEU A 278 2.24 -5.93 7.28
CA LEU A 278 2.37 -6.39 8.67
C LEU A 278 3.67 -7.17 8.90
N GLY A 279 4.10 -7.96 7.91
CA GLY A 279 5.36 -8.69 7.94
C GLY A 279 6.56 -7.77 8.14
N ILE A 280 6.71 -6.77 7.28
CA ILE A 280 7.84 -5.84 7.35
C ILE A 280 7.77 -4.89 8.56
N GLU A 281 6.59 -4.32 8.86
CA GLU A 281 6.45 -3.32 9.92
C GLU A 281 6.66 -3.89 11.34
N LEU A 282 6.31 -5.16 11.56
CA LEU A 282 6.35 -5.77 12.89
C LEU A 282 7.49 -6.76 13.10
N PHE A 283 8.07 -7.30 12.02
CA PHE A 283 9.02 -8.41 12.10
C PHE A 283 10.30 -8.21 11.26
N GLN A 284 10.47 -7.06 10.60
CA GLN A 284 11.77 -6.74 10.01
C GLN A 284 12.86 -6.75 11.09
N SER A 285 13.99 -7.34 10.75
CA SER A 285 15.21 -7.25 11.55
C SER A 285 16.40 -6.95 10.65
N ASP A 286 17.38 -6.22 11.18
CA ASP A 286 18.59 -5.88 10.45
C ASP A 286 19.82 -5.93 11.34
N THR A 287 20.97 -6.09 10.70
CA THR A 287 22.28 -6.05 11.36
C THR A 287 23.31 -5.48 10.38
N GLN A 288 24.33 -4.81 10.90
CA GLN A 288 25.48 -4.33 10.13
C GLN A 288 26.75 -4.77 10.84
N GLN A 289 27.65 -5.43 10.12
CA GLN A 289 28.93 -5.91 10.66
C GLN A 289 30.03 -5.74 9.63
N HIS A 290 31.25 -5.55 10.14
CA HIS A 290 32.47 -5.63 9.34
C HIS A 290 32.96 -7.07 9.36
N LEU A 291 33.16 -7.65 8.18
CA LEU A 291 33.60 -9.03 8.03
C LEU A 291 34.96 -9.09 7.32
N ALA A 292 35.85 -9.94 7.82
CA ALA A 292 36.99 -10.45 7.09
C ALA A 292 36.58 -11.65 6.23
N LEU A 293 37.39 -11.98 5.21
CA LEU A 293 37.16 -13.17 4.39
C LEU A 293 37.09 -14.45 5.25
N GLY A 294 36.04 -15.23 5.06
CA GLY A 294 35.74 -16.44 5.81
C GLY A 294 34.84 -16.23 7.03
N GLU A 295 34.62 -14.99 7.47
CA GLU A 295 33.73 -14.69 8.61
C GLU A 295 32.25 -14.74 8.23
N GLU A 296 31.41 -14.90 9.25
CA GLU A 296 29.97 -15.12 9.10
C GLU A 296 29.16 -14.09 9.86
N ILE A 297 28.03 -13.69 9.26
CA ILE A 297 26.99 -12.91 9.91
C ILE A 297 25.70 -13.74 10.02
N ASN A 298 25.07 -13.69 11.20
CA ASN A 298 23.87 -14.45 11.51
C ASN A 298 22.69 -13.51 11.75
N LEU A 299 21.56 -13.78 11.10
CA LEU A 299 20.31 -13.02 11.28
C LEU A 299 19.10 -13.91 11.02
N ALA A 300 18.17 -13.98 11.99
CA ALA A 300 16.88 -14.69 11.85
C ALA A 300 16.99 -16.15 11.32
N GLY A 301 18.03 -16.88 11.75
CA GLY A 301 18.29 -18.27 11.33
C GLY A 301 19.02 -18.42 9.99
N TYR A 302 19.29 -17.31 9.30
CA TYR A 302 20.18 -17.26 8.15
C TYR A 302 21.61 -17.00 8.58
N THR A 303 22.55 -17.69 7.92
CA THR A 303 23.99 -17.50 8.06
C THR A 303 24.56 -17.11 6.71
N LEU A 304 25.22 -15.95 6.65
CA LEU A 304 25.94 -15.49 5.47
C LEU A 304 27.43 -15.51 5.73
N ARG A 305 28.18 -16.31 4.97
CA ARG A 305 29.64 -16.35 5.04
C ARG A 305 30.24 -15.50 3.94
N TYR A 306 31.18 -14.63 4.28
CA TYR A 306 31.87 -13.80 3.31
C TYR A 306 32.99 -14.58 2.60
N ASP A 307 32.81 -14.91 1.33
CA ASP A 307 33.72 -15.83 0.61
C ASP A 307 34.76 -15.11 -0.24
N ARG A 308 34.40 -13.99 -0.88
CA ARG A 308 35.27 -13.34 -1.87
C ARG A 308 35.02 -11.84 -2.02
N LEU A 309 36.11 -11.09 -2.22
CA LEU A 309 36.10 -9.69 -2.65
C LEU A 309 36.68 -9.58 -4.07
N ASP A 310 35.88 -9.10 -5.01
CA ASP A 310 36.33 -8.76 -6.36
C ASP A 310 36.23 -7.26 -6.60
N GLN A 311 37.26 -6.69 -7.21
CA GLN A 311 37.30 -5.31 -7.68
C GLN A 311 37.75 -5.29 -9.13
N PHE A 312 36.93 -4.76 -10.03
CA PHE A 312 37.22 -4.76 -11.46
C PHE A 312 36.60 -3.55 -12.18
N MET A 313 37.14 -3.22 -13.35
CA MET A 313 36.55 -2.22 -14.25
C MET A 313 35.60 -2.92 -15.22
N HIS A 314 34.39 -2.39 -15.37
CA HIS A 314 33.42 -2.85 -16.36
C HIS A 314 33.68 -2.18 -17.72
N GLU A 315 33.14 -2.76 -18.80
CA GLU A 315 33.37 -2.29 -20.18
C GLU A 315 32.88 -0.85 -20.41
N ASP A 316 31.88 -0.40 -19.66
CA ASP A 316 31.34 0.98 -19.70
C ASP A 316 32.12 1.97 -18.82
N GLY A 317 33.25 1.55 -18.24
CA GLY A 317 34.13 2.37 -17.41
C GLY A 317 33.77 2.42 -15.93
N ARG A 318 32.70 1.76 -15.48
CA ARG A 318 32.37 1.66 -14.04
C ARG A 318 33.43 0.88 -13.29
N ARG A 319 33.80 1.35 -12.10
CA ARG A 319 34.59 0.58 -11.14
C ARG A 319 33.65 -0.18 -10.21
N ILE A 320 33.64 -1.49 -10.29
CA ILE A 320 32.75 -2.36 -9.52
C ILE A 320 33.53 -3.01 -8.37
N THR A 321 32.97 -2.93 -7.17
CA THR A 321 33.39 -3.70 -5.99
C THR A 321 32.28 -4.67 -5.63
N ARG A 322 32.58 -5.97 -5.61
CA ARG A 322 31.61 -7.04 -5.37
C ARG A 322 32.06 -7.92 -4.22
N GLY A 323 31.18 -8.10 -3.24
CA GLY A 323 31.36 -9.07 -2.17
C GLY A 323 30.50 -10.30 -2.46
N GLU A 324 31.09 -11.49 -2.51
CA GLU A 324 30.32 -12.73 -2.61
C GLU A 324 30.13 -13.35 -1.24
N MET A 325 28.89 -13.73 -0.94
CA MET A 325 28.50 -14.32 0.32
C MET A 325 27.68 -15.59 0.10
N THR A 326 28.10 -16.70 0.67
CA THR A 326 27.30 -17.93 0.72
C THR A 326 26.18 -17.77 1.74
N LEU A 327 24.93 -17.86 1.29
CA LEU A 327 23.74 -17.89 2.12
C LEU A 327 23.38 -19.34 2.49
N SER A 328 23.15 -19.57 3.78
CA SER A 328 22.63 -20.82 4.30
C SER A 328 21.55 -20.58 5.35
N LYS A 329 20.68 -21.56 5.56
CA LYS A 329 19.67 -21.57 6.64
C LYS A 329 19.68 -22.94 7.31
N ASP A 330 19.74 -22.97 8.64
CA ASP A 330 19.83 -24.21 9.42
C ASP A 330 20.96 -25.15 8.95
N GLY A 331 22.11 -24.57 8.57
CA GLY A 331 23.29 -25.29 8.07
C GLY A 331 23.19 -25.82 6.63
N LYS A 332 22.07 -25.59 5.93
CA LYS A 332 21.90 -25.98 4.53
C LYS A 332 22.20 -24.81 3.60
N PHE A 333 23.07 -25.06 2.61
CA PHE A 333 23.33 -24.12 1.53
C PHE A 333 22.04 -23.78 0.76
N ILE A 334 21.83 -22.49 0.48
CA ILE A 334 20.73 -21.98 -0.32
C ILE A 334 21.27 -21.48 -1.67
N GLU A 335 22.08 -20.42 -1.63
CA GLU A 335 22.68 -19.80 -2.82
C GLU A 335 23.88 -18.93 -2.46
N VAL A 336 24.57 -18.40 -3.48
CA VAL A 336 25.60 -17.37 -3.31
C VAL A 336 25.02 -16.01 -3.71
N LEU A 337 25.03 -15.07 -2.78
CA LEU A 337 24.62 -13.69 -2.98
C LEU A 337 25.83 -12.84 -3.32
N ALA A 338 25.67 -11.90 -4.27
CA ALA A 338 26.77 -11.07 -4.75
C ALA A 338 26.41 -9.58 -4.73
N PRO A 339 26.20 -8.98 -3.54
CA PRO A 339 26.00 -7.53 -3.44
C PRO A 339 27.20 -6.79 -4.02
N ARG A 340 26.93 -5.65 -4.66
CA ARG A 340 27.99 -4.84 -5.28
C ARG A 340 27.78 -3.36 -5.11
N PHE A 341 28.89 -2.66 -5.24
CA PHE A 341 28.98 -1.22 -5.26
C PHE A 341 29.64 -0.80 -6.58
N ASP A 342 28.95 0.03 -7.35
CA ASP A 342 29.37 0.54 -8.63
C ASP A 342 29.74 2.02 -8.48
N LEU A 343 30.94 2.41 -8.93
CA LEU A 343 31.33 3.81 -9.05
C LEU A 343 31.39 4.17 -10.54
N TYR A 344 30.53 5.09 -10.94
CA TYR A 344 30.45 5.58 -12.32
C TYR A 344 31.62 6.52 -12.67
N PRO A 345 31.97 6.67 -13.96
CA PRO A 345 33.07 7.53 -14.39
C PRO A 345 32.91 9.01 -13.98
N ASP A 346 31.68 9.48 -13.80
CA ASP A 346 31.34 10.82 -13.33
C ASP A 346 31.44 10.96 -11.79
N GLY A 347 31.87 9.90 -11.10
CA GLY A 347 32.03 9.85 -9.65
C GLY A 347 30.75 9.47 -8.90
N GLN A 348 29.64 9.19 -9.58
CA GLN A 348 28.39 8.82 -8.89
C GLN A 348 28.47 7.41 -8.29
N PRO A 349 28.23 7.27 -6.97
CA PRO A 349 28.17 5.96 -6.32
C PRO A 349 26.78 5.32 -6.49
N MET A 350 26.73 4.02 -6.75
CA MET A 350 25.49 3.23 -6.75
C MET A 350 25.69 1.90 -6.03
N THR A 351 24.84 1.63 -5.04
CA THR A 351 24.83 0.34 -4.35
C THR A 351 23.75 -0.56 -4.92
N ILE A 352 24.12 -1.78 -5.29
CA ILE A 352 23.22 -2.80 -5.84
C ILE A 352 23.14 -3.94 -4.83
N PRO A 353 22.01 -4.09 -4.12
CA PRO A 353 21.83 -5.16 -3.14
C PRO A 353 21.72 -6.52 -3.84
N ALA A 354 22.13 -7.57 -3.13
CA ALA A 354 21.73 -8.93 -3.47
C ALA A 354 20.54 -9.34 -2.62
N VAL A 355 19.61 -10.10 -3.20
CA VAL A 355 18.35 -10.44 -2.53
C VAL A 355 18.05 -11.92 -2.76
N HIS A 356 17.84 -12.65 -1.68
CA HIS A 356 17.18 -13.95 -1.70
C HIS A 356 15.71 -13.77 -1.33
N SER A 357 14.78 -14.25 -2.15
CA SER A 357 13.33 -14.02 -1.92
C SER A 357 12.49 -15.29 -1.98
N THR A 358 11.84 -15.61 -0.86
CA THR A 358 10.84 -16.69 -0.74
C THR A 358 9.44 -16.12 -0.51
N LEU A 359 8.43 -16.97 -0.31
CA LEU A 359 7.09 -16.49 0.08
C LEU A 359 7.00 -16.04 1.55
N VAL A 360 7.99 -16.43 2.36
CA VAL A 360 8.00 -16.20 3.82
C VAL A 360 9.02 -15.14 4.19
N ASP A 361 10.21 -15.21 3.61
CA ASP A 361 11.37 -14.41 3.96
C ASP A 361 12.03 -13.82 2.71
N ASP A 362 12.39 -12.54 2.79
CA ASP A 362 13.38 -11.92 1.91
C ASP A 362 14.64 -11.56 2.72
N VAL A 363 15.83 -11.95 2.23
CA VAL A 363 17.12 -11.57 2.81
C VAL A 363 17.83 -10.62 1.86
N TYR A 364 18.00 -9.37 2.29
CA TYR A 364 18.70 -8.34 1.53
C TYR A 364 20.10 -8.18 2.09
N VAL A 365 21.10 -8.17 1.21
CA VAL A 365 22.50 -7.95 1.57
C VAL A 365 22.99 -6.72 0.83
N ILE A 366 23.58 -5.80 1.57
CA ILE A 366 24.09 -4.54 1.07
C ILE A 366 25.58 -4.47 1.42
N LEU A 367 26.40 -4.21 0.40
CA LEU A 367 27.79 -3.86 0.57
C LEU A 367 27.87 -2.35 0.87
N VAL A 368 28.26 -1.99 2.09
CA VAL A 368 28.37 -0.59 2.51
C VAL A 368 29.72 -0.03 2.04
N ASN A 369 29.74 1.19 1.52
CA ASN A 369 30.94 1.75 0.87
C ASN A 369 31.55 2.95 1.62
N TRP A 370 30.80 3.63 2.48
CA TRP A 370 31.27 4.85 3.16
C TRP A 370 32.25 4.57 4.31
N GLU A 371 32.42 3.32 4.73
CA GLU A 371 33.32 2.92 5.84
C GLU A 371 34.65 2.31 5.36
N GLY A 372 34.87 2.29 4.03
CA GLY A 372 36.02 1.64 3.39
C GLY A 372 35.83 0.13 3.20
N ILE A 373 36.31 -0.40 2.07
CA ILE A 373 36.18 -1.82 1.72
C ILE A 373 37.57 -2.42 1.59
N THR A 374 37.92 -3.31 2.52
CA THR A 374 39.20 -4.04 2.53
C THR A 374 38.96 -5.53 2.75
N ARG A 375 39.92 -6.37 2.37
CA ARG A 375 39.82 -7.83 2.61
C ARG A 375 39.74 -8.21 4.09
N GLU A 376 40.26 -7.35 4.96
CA GLU A 376 40.33 -7.55 6.42
C GLU A 376 39.10 -6.99 7.14
N SER A 377 38.39 -6.04 6.51
CA SER A 377 37.21 -5.40 7.07
C SER A 377 36.36 -4.86 5.94
N THR A 378 35.29 -5.59 5.60
CA THR A 378 34.27 -5.17 4.65
C THR A 378 32.91 -5.05 5.35
N PRO A 379 32.29 -3.87 5.37
CA PRO A 379 31.00 -3.68 6.03
C PRO A 379 29.84 -4.22 5.17
N PHE A 380 29.08 -5.14 5.75
CA PHE A 380 27.84 -5.66 5.18
C PHE A 380 26.66 -5.26 6.07
N LYS A 381 25.61 -4.75 5.44
CA LYS A 381 24.30 -4.58 6.07
C LYS A 381 23.34 -5.62 5.55
N VAL A 382 22.72 -6.37 6.44
CA VAL A 382 21.78 -7.45 6.12
C VAL A 382 20.42 -7.12 6.71
N TYR A 383 19.38 -7.24 5.90
CA TYR A 383 17.99 -7.17 6.35
C TYR A 383 17.31 -8.52 6.16
N HIS A 384 16.53 -8.92 7.14
CA HIS A 384 15.54 -9.98 7.04
C HIS A 384 14.15 -9.35 7.04
N ASN A 385 13.43 -9.52 5.95
CA ASN A 385 12.15 -8.89 5.66
C ASN A 385 11.07 -9.95 5.45
N PRO A 386 10.28 -10.28 6.48
CA PRO A 386 9.21 -11.27 6.35
C PRO A 386 8.06 -10.82 5.44
N LEU A 387 7.53 -11.75 4.67
CA LEU A 387 6.27 -11.68 3.91
C LEU A 387 6.20 -10.62 2.80
N VAL A 388 7.30 -9.93 2.47
CA VAL A 388 7.33 -8.87 1.44
C VAL A 388 6.80 -9.34 0.09
N LYS A 389 7.01 -10.60 -0.28
CA LYS A 389 6.48 -11.18 -1.52
C LYS A 389 4.95 -11.09 -1.65
N TRP A 390 4.23 -11.01 -0.55
CA TRP A 390 2.76 -10.82 -0.55
C TRP A 390 2.35 -9.41 -0.99
N VAL A 391 3.19 -8.40 -0.81
CA VAL A 391 3.00 -7.07 -1.43
C VAL A 391 2.98 -7.22 -2.95
N TRP A 392 3.94 -7.94 -3.52
CA TRP A 392 4.02 -8.17 -4.96
C TRP A 392 2.87 -9.02 -5.50
N VAL A 393 2.52 -10.12 -4.82
CA VAL A 393 1.35 -10.94 -5.18
C VAL A 393 0.07 -10.08 -5.17
N GLY A 394 -0.09 -9.24 -4.13
CA GLY A 394 -1.15 -8.25 -4.07
C GLY A 394 -1.10 -7.27 -5.25
N SER A 395 0.07 -6.73 -5.61
CA SER A 395 0.21 -5.80 -6.74
C SER A 395 -0.22 -6.41 -8.07
N TYR A 396 0.18 -7.64 -8.36
CA TYR A 396 -0.26 -8.33 -9.57
C TYR A 396 -1.77 -8.57 -9.57
N LEU A 397 -2.33 -9.00 -8.42
CA LEU A 397 -3.77 -9.22 -8.30
C LEU A 397 -4.57 -7.91 -8.41
N PHE A 398 -4.02 -6.79 -7.95
CA PHE A 398 -4.60 -5.47 -8.07
C PHE A 398 -4.77 -5.09 -9.55
N VAL A 399 -3.72 -5.28 -10.36
CA VAL A 399 -3.76 -5.05 -11.81
C VAL A 399 -4.81 -5.96 -12.48
N ILE A 400 -4.87 -7.24 -12.11
CA ILE A 400 -5.90 -8.16 -12.63
C ILE A 400 -7.31 -7.65 -12.29
N GLY A 401 -7.54 -7.20 -11.06
CA GLY A 401 -8.82 -6.64 -10.63
C GLY A 401 -9.23 -5.40 -11.43
N ILE A 402 -8.27 -4.52 -11.75
CA ILE A 402 -8.49 -3.37 -12.64
C ILE A 402 -8.89 -3.84 -14.04
N LEU A 403 -8.14 -4.77 -14.63
CA LEU A 403 -8.43 -5.29 -15.96
C LEU A 403 -9.83 -5.90 -16.03
N VAL A 404 -10.22 -6.68 -15.01
CA VAL A 404 -11.59 -7.21 -14.90
C VAL A 404 -12.63 -6.09 -14.86
N THR A 405 -12.34 -5.00 -14.12
CA THR A 405 -13.26 -3.86 -13.95
C THR A 405 -13.47 -3.07 -15.25
N VAL A 406 -12.42 -2.91 -16.05
CA VAL A 406 -12.41 -2.09 -17.28
C VAL A 406 -12.81 -2.90 -18.53
N TRP A 407 -12.79 -4.23 -18.47
CA TRP A 407 -13.16 -5.08 -19.60
C TRP A 407 -14.54 -4.69 -20.17
N LYS A 408 -14.55 -4.19 -21.43
CA LYS A 408 -15.73 -3.69 -22.15
C LYS A 408 -16.80 -4.77 -22.31
N ASP A 409 -18.07 -4.41 -22.04
CA ASP A 409 -19.18 -5.27 -22.43
C ASP A 409 -19.17 -5.43 -23.95
N GLU A 410 -19.33 -6.68 -24.43
CA GLU A 410 -19.82 -6.86 -25.79
C GLU A 410 -21.19 -6.16 -25.79
N GLU A 411 -21.27 -5.02 -26.48
CA GLU A 411 -22.53 -4.35 -26.70
C GLU A 411 -23.51 -5.40 -27.18
N LYS A 412 -24.56 -5.64 -26.38
CA LYS A 412 -25.76 -6.22 -26.96
C LYS A 412 -26.23 -5.20 -27.98
N THR A 413 -25.83 -5.40 -29.24
CA THR A 413 -26.51 -4.83 -30.40
C THR A 413 -27.98 -5.17 -30.20
N VAL A 414 -28.76 -4.18 -29.76
CA VAL A 414 -30.21 -4.27 -29.65
C VAL A 414 -30.81 -4.32 -31.03
#